data_AF-A0A920M7R4-F1
#
_entry.id   AF-A0A920M7R4-F1
#
_cell.length_a   1.000
_cell.length_b   1.000
_cell.length_c   1.000
_cell.angle_alpha   90.00
_cell.angle_beta   90.00
_cell.angle_gamma   90.00
#
_symmetry.space_group_name_H-M   'P 1'
#
loop_
_entity.id
_entity.type
_entity.pdbx_description
1 polymer ?
#
loop_
_entity_poly.entity_id
_entity_poly.type
_entity_poly.pdbx_seq_one_letter_code
_entity_poly.pdbx_strand_id
1 'polypeptide(L)'
;MFGLGGIDLIAGPSEILIIGDDHTDPHSTALDLMAQAEHDEEACSILVSLDLEFSKKVEEIIGNEVEKLQRKDIIKEFLFKKWLYYQSKLN
;
A
#
# COMPACT_ATOMS: atom_id res chain seq x y z
N MET A 1 25.26 30.40 4.08
CA MET A 1 25.53 30.47 2.63
C MET A 1 24.67 29.40 1.98
N PHE A 2 23.54 29.80 1.41
CA PHE A 2 22.66 28.92 0.63
C PHE A 2 23.41 28.55 -0.66
N GLY A 3 23.74 27.28 -0.78
CA GLY A 3 24.57 26.76 -1.85
C GLY A 3 23.76 26.55 -3.13
N LEU A 4 24.41 26.89 -4.24
CA LEU A 4 24.06 26.64 -5.63
C LEU A 4 23.63 25.17 -5.89
N GLY A 5 22.37 24.85 -5.61
CA GLY A 5 21.74 23.59 -6.00
C GLY A 5 20.24 23.80 -6.04
N GLY A 6 19.68 23.85 -7.24
CA GLY A 6 18.23 23.89 -7.41
C GLY A 6 17.63 22.63 -6.79
N ILE A 7 16.89 22.79 -5.71
CA ILE A 7 16.09 21.70 -5.13
C ILE A 7 14.83 21.66 -6.00
N ASP A 8 14.69 20.64 -6.85
CA ASP A 8 13.59 20.55 -7.84
C ASP A 8 12.21 20.62 -7.17
N LEU A 9 11.99 19.77 -6.16
CA LEU A 9 10.77 19.68 -5.35
C LEU A 9 11.13 19.19 -3.95
N ILE A 10 10.41 19.63 -2.92
CA ILE A 10 10.50 18.99 -1.59
C ILE A 10 9.91 17.58 -1.75
N ALA A 11 10.70 16.54 -1.51
CA ALA A 11 10.22 15.17 -1.55
C ALA A 11 9.18 14.98 -0.43
N GLY A 12 7.95 14.65 -0.81
CA GLY A 12 6.94 14.16 0.11
C GLY A 12 7.18 12.69 0.46
N PRO A 13 6.39 12.13 1.38
CA PRO A 13 6.44 10.71 1.68
C PRO A 13 6.25 9.84 0.45
N SER A 14 6.83 8.63 0.49
CA SER A 14 6.82 7.73 -0.66
C SER A 14 5.45 7.06 -0.85
N GLU A 15 4.83 7.19 -2.03
CA GLU A 15 3.49 6.64 -2.31
C GLU A 15 3.47 5.58 -3.43
N ILE A 16 2.63 4.54 -3.29
CA ILE A 16 2.32 3.54 -4.34
C ILE A 16 0.81 3.34 -4.50
N LEU A 17 0.36 3.19 -5.74
CA LEU A 17 -1.00 2.82 -6.11
C LEU A 17 -0.95 1.55 -6.97
N ILE A 18 -1.62 0.49 -6.52
CA ILE A 18 -1.81 -0.75 -7.29
C ILE A 18 -3.25 -0.79 -7.78
N ILE A 19 -3.43 -1.10 -9.07
CA ILE A 19 -4.73 -1.37 -9.68
C ILE A 19 -4.73 -2.84 -10.08
N GLY A 20 -5.63 -3.65 -9.54
CA GLY A 20 -5.68 -5.09 -9.79
C GLY A 20 -7.07 -5.69 -9.58
N ASP A 21 -7.26 -6.89 -10.10
CA ASP A 21 -8.49 -7.69 -10.03
C ASP A 21 -8.14 -9.18 -9.74
N ASP A 22 -9.12 -10.07 -9.87
CA ASP A 22 -8.98 -11.51 -9.62
C ASP A 22 -8.03 -12.25 -10.57
N HIS A 23 -7.56 -11.60 -11.65
CA HIS A 23 -6.51 -12.14 -12.51
C HIS A 23 -5.10 -11.90 -11.97
N THR A 24 -4.96 -11.04 -10.96
CA THR A 24 -3.68 -10.76 -10.32
C THR A 24 -3.43 -11.74 -9.17
N ASP A 25 -2.17 -12.11 -8.93
CA ASP A 25 -1.82 -12.89 -7.76
C ASP A 25 -1.97 -12.02 -6.49
N PRO A 26 -2.91 -12.34 -5.57
CA PRO A 26 -3.14 -11.54 -4.37
C PRO A 26 -1.94 -11.58 -3.42
N HIS A 27 -1.13 -12.64 -3.46
CA HIS A 27 0.05 -12.76 -2.61
C HIS A 27 1.14 -11.77 -3.02
N SER A 28 1.47 -11.72 -4.31
CA SER A 28 2.42 -10.74 -4.85
C SER A 28 1.95 -9.30 -4.60
N THR A 29 0.66 -9.03 -4.79
CA THR A 29 0.06 -7.71 -4.51
C THR A 29 0.22 -7.31 -3.05
N ALA A 30 -0.04 -8.22 -2.12
CA ALA A 30 0.16 -7.99 -0.69
C ALA A 30 1.61 -7.65 -0.35
N LEU A 31 2.56 -8.41 -0.91
CA LEU A 31 3.99 -8.17 -0.69
C LEU A 31 4.44 -6.81 -1.21
N ASP A 32 3.97 -6.39 -2.39
CA ASP A 32 4.33 -5.08 -2.95
C ASP A 32 3.79 -3.92 -2.09
N LEU A 33 2.55 -4.03 -1.60
CA LEU A 33 1.96 -3.04 -0.69
C LEU A 33 2.72 -2.96 0.64
N MET A 34 3.13 -4.11 1.17
CA MET A 34 3.88 -4.21 2.43
C MET A 34 5.32 -3.72 2.28
N ALA A 35 5.99 -4.00 1.16
CA ALA A 35 7.35 -3.53 0.90
C ALA A 35 7.44 -2.00 0.94
N GLN A 36 6.43 -1.31 0.38
CA GLN A 36 6.37 0.15 0.46
C GLN A 36 6.12 0.65 1.89
N ALA A 37 5.26 -0.04 2.65
CA ALA A 37 4.98 0.28 4.05
C ALA A 37 6.21 0.11 4.97
N GLU A 38 7.13 -0.79 4.62
CA GLU A 38 8.35 -1.02 5.40
C GLU A 38 9.43 0.04 5.16
N HIS A 39 9.44 0.68 4.00
CA HIS A 39 10.52 1.55 3.57
C HIS A 39 10.52 2.92 4.26
N ASP A 40 9.34 3.46 4.57
CA ASP A 40 9.17 4.81 5.11
C ASP A 40 7.94 4.83 6.05
N GLU A 41 8.12 5.39 7.24
CA GLU A 41 7.04 5.47 8.26
C GLU A 41 5.91 6.40 7.82
N GLU A 42 6.20 7.33 6.90
CA GLU A 42 5.21 8.23 6.32
C GLU A 42 4.70 7.77 4.95
N ALA A 43 5.12 6.58 4.46
CA ALA A 43 4.72 6.05 3.15
C ALA A 43 3.20 6.07 2.93
N CYS A 44 2.72 5.87 1.70
CA CYS A 44 1.30 5.66 1.37
C CYS A 44 1.15 4.47 0.40
N SER A 45 0.32 3.47 0.69
CA SER A 45 0.04 2.35 -0.22
C SER A 45 -1.45 2.20 -0.39
N ILE A 46 -1.89 2.11 -1.65
CA ILE A 46 -3.31 2.12 -2.02
C ILE A 46 -3.54 0.97 -2.99
N LEU A 47 -4.51 0.11 -2.69
CA LEU A 47 -5.07 -0.85 -3.65
C LEU A 47 -6.40 -0.33 -4.18
N VAL A 48 -6.55 -0.34 -5.51
CA VAL A 48 -7.82 -0.11 -6.20
C VAL A 48 -8.18 -1.37 -6.95
N SER A 49 -9.34 -1.93 -6.61
CA SER A 49 -9.91 -3.12 -7.26
C SER A 49 -11.42 -2.97 -7.38
N LEU A 50 -11.97 -3.52 -8.47
CA LEU A 50 -13.41 -3.69 -8.65
C LEU A 50 -13.90 -5.06 -8.13
N ASP A 51 -12.97 -5.96 -7.80
CA ASP A 51 -13.24 -7.28 -7.22
C ASP A 51 -13.04 -7.26 -5.69
N LEU A 52 -14.13 -7.47 -4.97
CA LEU A 52 -14.16 -7.50 -3.52
C LEU A 52 -13.46 -8.72 -2.94
N GLU A 53 -13.61 -9.88 -3.56
CA GLU A 53 -13.03 -11.12 -3.06
C GLU A 53 -11.51 -11.11 -3.26
N PHE A 54 -11.02 -10.55 -4.36
CA PHE A 54 -9.61 -10.25 -4.54
C PHE A 54 -9.09 -9.32 -3.45
N SER A 55 -9.78 -8.20 -3.20
CA SER A 55 -9.36 -7.22 -2.18
C SER A 55 -9.28 -7.84 -0.78
N LYS A 56 -10.27 -8.64 -0.39
CA LYS A 56 -10.27 -9.37 0.90
C LYS A 56 -9.13 -10.37 1.01
N LYS A 57 -8.81 -11.10 -0.06
CA LYS A 57 -7.68 -12.03 -0.08
C LYS A 57 -6.37 -11.29 0.16
N VAL A 58 -6.18 -10.14 -0.49
CA VAL A 58 -5.00 -9.29 -0.27
C VAL A 58 -4.93 -8.84 1.19
N GLU A 59 -6.04 -8.35 1.76
CA GLU A 59 -6.11 -7.92 3.16
C GLU A 59 -5.79 -9.07 4.15
N GLU A 60 -6.32 -10.27 3.91
CA GLU A 60 -6.06 -11.45 4.73
C GLU A 60 -4.58 -11.85 4.69
N ILE A 61 -3.97 -11.88 3.51
CA ILE A 61 -2.55 -12.20 3.34
C ILE A 61 -1.71 -11.18 4.09
N ILE A 62 -2.00 -9.89 3.96
CA ILE A 62 -1.30 -8.84 4.68
C ILE A 62 -1.42 -9.03 6.20
N GLY A 63 -2.61 -9.32 6.70
CA GLY A 63 -2.84 -9.59 8.12
C GLY A 63 -2.02 -10.78 8.65
N ASN A 64 -1.84 -11.82 7.84
CA ASN A 64 -1.06 -13.00 8.19
C ASN A 64 0.46 -12.76 8.09
N GLU A 65 0.92 -12.06 7.06
CA GLU A 65 2.34 -11.81 6.82
C GLU A 65 2.89 -10.73 7.76
N VAL A 66 2.09 -9.70 8.10
CA VAL A 66 2.56 -8.60 8.95
C VAL A 66 2.96 -9.08 10.35
N GLU A 67 2.33 -10.14 10.87
CA GLU A 67 2.68 -10.71 12.18
C GLU A 67 4.10 -11.28 12.24
N LYS A 68 4.67 -11.62 11.08
CA LYS A 68 6.03 -12.19 10.98
C LYS A 68 7.11 -11.11 10.94
N LEU A 69 6.74 -9.85 10.76
CA LEU A 69 7.68 -8.75 10.54
C LEU A 69 8.11 -8.07 11.84
N GLN A 70 9.35 -7.58 11.87
CA GLN A 70 9.91 -6.89 13.04
C GLN A 70 9.27 -5.51 13.27
N ARG A 71 8.84 -4.83 12.19
CA ARG A 71 8.21 -3.50 12.23
C ARG A 71 6.68 -3.56 12.12
N LYS A 72 6.08 -4.68 12.53
CA LYS A 72 4.64 -4.95 12.37
C LYS A 72 3.71 -3.84 12.90
N ASP A 73 4.07 -3.18 13.99
CA ASP A 73 3.22 -2.15 14.61
C ASP A 73 3.12 -0.90 13.72
N ILE A 74 4.22 -0.52 13.05
CA ILE A 74 4.27 0.58 12.09
C ILE A 74 3.44 0.22 10.87
N ILE A 75 3.65 -0.98 10.32
CA ILE A 75 2.94 -1.45 9.12
C ILE A 75 1.44 -1.54 9.38
N LYS A 76 1.01 -2.01 10.56
CA LYS A 76 -0.41 -2.09 10.95
C LYS A 76 -1.06 -0.73 11.13
N GLU A 77 -0.40 0.21 11.82
CA GLU A 77 -0.94 1.58 11.98
C GLU A 77 -1.15 2.25 10.62
N PHE A 78 -0.25 1.91 9.69
CA PHE A 78 -0.23 2.45 8.35
C PHE A 78 -1.28 1.83 7.42
N LEU A 79 -1.36 0.50 7.35
CA LEU A 79 -2.33 -0.21 6.52
C LEU A 79 -3.77 0.14 6.87
N PHE A 80 -4.07 0.51 8.12
CA PHE A 80 -5.42 0.91 8.50
C PHE A 80 -5.87 2.26 7.93
N LYS A 81 -4.94 3.11 7.46
CA LYS A 81 -5.26 4.50 7.11
C LYS A 81 -5.82 4.71 5.70
N LYS A 82 -5.60 3.82 4.71
CA LYS A 82 -6.02 4.08 3.32
C LYS A 82 -6.28 2.80 2.50
N TRP A 83 -7.44 2.18 2.70
CA TRP A 83 -8.04 1.28 1.70
C TRP A 83 -9.15 2.03 0.96
N LEU A 84 -8.96 2.30 -0.32
CA LEU A 84 -10.00 2.92 -1.14
C LEU A 84 -10.71 1.83 -1.94
N TYR A 85 -11.74 1.24 -1.34
CA TYR A 85 -12.62 0.32 -2.05
C TYR A 85 -13.55 1.12 -2.98
N TYR A 86 -13.32 1.03 -4.29
CA TYR A 86 -14.22 1.62 -5.29
C TYR A 86 -15.20 0.55 -5.78
N GLN A 87 -16.37 0.48 -5.15
CA GLN A 87 -17.48 -0.30 -5.69
C GLN A 87 -18.06 0.43 -6.91
N SER A 88 -17.73 -0.03 -8.11
CA SER A 88 -18.51 0.36 -9.28
C SER A 88 -19.88 -0.33 -9.18
N LYS A 89 -20.89 0.40 -8.68
CA LYS A 89 -22.31 0.05 -8.93
C LYS A 89 -22.59 0.26 -10.41
N LEU A 90 -22.14 -0.66 -11.26
CA LEU A 90 -22.68 -0.79 -12.62
C LEU A 90 -23.72 -1.90 -12.58
N ASN A 91 -24.96 -1.46 -12.32
CA ASN A 91 -26.28 -2.08 -12.58
C ASN A 91 -26.43 -3.58 -12.33
#